data_AF-A0AAW2AYD4-F1
#
_entry.id   AF-A0AAW2AYD4-F1
#
_cell.length_a   1.000
_cell.length_b   1.000
_cell.length_c   1.000
_cell.angle_alpha   90.00
_cell.angle_beta   90.00
_cell.angle_gamma   90.00
#
_symmetry.space_group_name_H-M   'P 1'
#
loop_
_entity.id
_entity.type
_entity.pdbx_description
1 polymer ?
#
loop_
_entity_poly.entity_id
_entity_poly.type
_entity_poly.pdbx_seq_one_letter_code
_entity_poly.pdbx_strand_id
1 'polypeptide(L)'
;MSSSDVICEMIHDGHGPRWERGGICVACVVEMMDRSDVSAVRKRAALVAVMRVAAVRELLYCEEERRINFISSLLRTLFNAVDSSLLDQTVQVLLQMTLDVPNQGLLLFILDQIHSRWTDVSGLKASLSSLTFLGKLLDAHPALSQTLTSSRPRVLECVCAALLLSDEEVKAAVCYVLLRIWSSAAAIQMLPDTLRQRMCVLLLHTLSNTHTTALTVNCLGETPCAHHYMGI
;
A
#
# COMPACT_ATOMS: atom_id res chain seq x y z
N MET A 1 -6.34 33.12 10.71
CA MET A 1 -5.34 32.05 10.91
C MET A 1 -6.02 30.76 10.52
N SER A 2 -5.62 30.19 9.39
CA SER A 2 -6.25 28.98 8.89
C SER A 2 -5.53 27.77 9.49
N SER A 3 -6.23 26.66 9.72
CA SER A 3 -5.67 25.40 10.24
C SER A 3 -4.43 24.88 9.47
N SER A 4 -4.17 25.42 8.28
CA SER A 4 -3.05 25.11 7.39
C SER A 4 -1.72 25.70 7.88
N ASP A 5 -1.74 26.86 8.55
CA ASP A 5 -0.53 27.62 8.92
C ASP A 5 0.32 26.86 9.98
N VAL A 6 -0.35 26.12 10.87
CA VAL A 6 0.26 25.40 12.01
C VAL A 6 1.12 24.20 11.59
N ILE A 7 1.01 23.73 10.35
CA ILE A 7 1.65 22.47 9.94
C ILE A 7 3.13 22.69 9.56
N CYS A 8 3.52 23.84 9.00
CA CYS A 8 4.85 24.03 8.39
C CYS A 8 5.70 25.20 8.93
N GLU A 9 5.29 25.89 9.99
CA GLU A 9 5.93 27.14 10.46
C GLU A 9 7.42 27.05 10.85
N MET A 10 7.98 25.86 11.14
CA MET A 10 9.40 25.72 11.53
C MET A 10 10.33 25.14 10.45
N ILE A 11 9.83 24.82 9.26
CA ILE A 11 10.62 24.15 8.19
C ILE A 11 10.68 25.02 6.91
N HIS A 12 9.79 26.01 6.79
CA HIS A 12 9.55 26.71 5.54
C HIS A 12 10.67 27.67 5.10
N ASP A 13 11.56 28.08 6.02
CA ASP A 13 12.56 29.13 5.76
C ASP A 13 13.56 28.80 4.63
N GLY A 14 13.70 27.52 4.26
CA GLY A 14 14.60 27.06 3.19
C GLY A 14 13.90 26.71 1.86
N HIS A 15 12.57 26.75 1.79
CA HIS A 15 11.82 26.23 0.64
C HIS A 15 11.19 27.37 -0.16
N GLY A 16 11.66 27.58 -1.39
CA GLY A 16 11.11 28.63 -2.27
C GLY A 16 9.63 28.43 -2.69
N PRO A 17 8.99 29.46 -3.27
CA PRO A 17 7.56 29.47 -3.61
C PRO A 17 7.12 28.42 -4.64
N ARG A 18 8.08 27.83 -5.39
CA ARG A 18 7.80 26.68 -6.28
C ARG A 18 7.22 25.47 -5.54
N TRP A 19 7.42 25.39 -4.23
CA TRP A 19 6.99 24.28 -3.37
C TRP A 19 5.65 24.54 -2.66
N GLU A 20 5.10 25.75 -2.79
CA GLU A 20 3.86 26.14 -2.12
C GLU A 20 2.65 25.88 -3.03
N ARG A 21 1.66 25.17 -2.49
CA ARG A 21 0.38 24.90 -3.15
C ARG A 21 -0.75 24.97 -2.14
N GLY A 22 -1.71 25.87 -2.39
CA GLY A 22 -2.86 26.03 -1.51
C GLY A 22 -2.48 26.29 -0.04
N GLY A 23 -1.37 27.00 0.20
CA GLY A 23 -0.83 27.29 1.53
C GLY A 23 -0.06 26.14 2.18
N ILE A 24 0.35 25.11 1.41
CA ILE A 24 1.11 23.97 1.92
C ILE A 24 2.44 23.88 1.19
N CYS A 25 3.53 23.82 1.95
CA CYS A 25 4.85 23.53 1.41
C CYS A 25 5.06 22.02 1.35
N VAL A 26 5.10 21.47 0.14
CA VAL A 26 5.26 20.04 -0.10
C VAL A 26 6.59 19.51 0.48
N ALA A 27 7.68 20.26 0.32
CA ALA A 27 8.99 19.88 0.84
C ALA A 27 9.01 19.78 2.38
N CYS A 28 8.31 20.69 3.07
CA CYS A 28 8.12 20.60 4.53
C CYS A 28 7.39 19.30 4.92
N VAL A 29 6.39 18.87 4.13
CA VAL A 29 5.69 17.60 4.39
C VAL A 29 6.63 16.40 4.21
N VAL A 30 7.46 16.39 3.17
CA VAL A 30 8.45 15.33 2.96
C VAL A 30 9.39 15.21 4.16
N GLU A 31 10.00 16.32 4.57
CA GLU A 31 10.94 16.36 5.70
C GLU A 31 10.26 16.01 7.03
N MET A 32 9.01 16.45 7.22
CA MET A 32 8.21 16.10 8.39
C MET A 32 7.96 14.59 8.49
N MET A 33 7.75 13.90 7.37
CA MET A 33 7.49 12.45 7.38
C MET A 33 8.69 11.67 7.93
N ASP A 34 9.91 12.13 7.70
CA ASP A 34 11.15 11.48 8.14
C ASP A 34 11.52 11.75 9.60
N ARG A 35 10.98 12.82 10.18
CA ARG A 35 11.26 13.21 11.57
C ARG A 35 10.61 12.26 12.58
N SER A 36 11.40 11.72 13.51
CA SER A 36 10.92 10.85 14.58
C SER A 36 10.23 11.61 15.72
N ASP A 37 10.53 12.89 15.88
CA ASP A 37 9.97 13.75 16.91
C ASP A 37 8.59 14.34 16.53
N VAL A 38 8.14 14.15 15.30
CA VAL A 38 6.82 14.57 14.83
C VAL A 38 5.79 13.47 15.09
N SER A 39 4.72 13.83 15.79
CA SER A 39 3.62 12.91 16.11
C SER A 39 2.87 12.40 14.88
N ALA A 40 2.31 11.19 14.98
CA ALA A 40 1.50 10.58 13.92
C ALA A 40 0.30 11.46 13.51
N VAL A 41 -0.32 12.15 14.47
CA VAL A 41 -1.43 13.08 14.23
C VAL A 41 -1.02 14.22 13.29
N ARG A 42 0.16 14.81 13.51
CA ARG A 42 0.68 15.90 12.67
C ARG A 42 1.04 15.41 11.27
N LYS A 43 1.70 14.25 11.17
CA LYS A 43 2.01 13.61 9.88
C LYS A 43 0.73 13.32 9.09
N ARG A 44 -0.29 12.77 9.75
CA ARG A 44 -1.59 12.50 9.14
C ARG A 44 -2.25 13.78 8.65
N ALA A 45 -2.30 14.84 9.47
CA ALA A 45 -2.86 16.12 9.09
C ALA A 45 -2.16 16.71 7.85
N ALA A 46 -0.83 16.60 7.77
CA ALA A 46 -0.06 17.02 6.61
C ALA A 46 -0.43 16.22 5.35
N LEU A 47 -0.56 14.89 5.45
CA LEU A 47 -0.96 14.04 4.33
C LEU A 47 -2.40 14.31 3.86
N VAL A 48 -3.34 14.53 4.78
CA VAL A 48 -4.71 14.97 4.45
C VAL A 48 -4.68 16.29 3.69
N ALA A 49 -3.85 17.22 4.15
CA ALA A 49 -3.71 18.54 3.52
C ALA A 49 -3.15 18.41 2.09
N VAL A 50 -2.13 17.57 1.87
CA VAL A 50 -1.58 17.26 0.54
C VAL A 50 -2.64 16.70 -0.41
N MET A 51 -3.48 15.78 0.08
CA MET A 51 -4.60 15.25 -0.71
C MET A 51 -5.62 16.33 -1.06
N ARG A 52 -5.98 17.19 -0.09
CA ARG A 52 -7.02 18.22 -0.25
C ARG A 52 -6.70 19.26 -1.32
N VAL A 53 -5.44 19.67 -1.41
CA VAL A 53 -5.02 20.70 -2.39
C VAL A 53 -4.56 20.10 -3.72
N ALA A 54 -4.81 18.80 -3.95
CA ALA A 54 -4.32 18.06 -5.12
C ALA A 54 -2.80 18.20 -5.36
N ALA A 55 -2.02 18.48 -4.31
CA ALA A 55 -0.57 18.63 -4.40
C ALA A 55 0.15 17.29 -4.67
N VAL A 56 -0.58 16.17 -4.58
CA VAL A 56 -0.09 14.83 -4.94
C VAL A 56 0.42 14.79 -6.38
N ARG A 57 -0.25 15.46 -7.30
CA ARG A 57 0.17 15.53 -8.70
C ARG A 57 1.46 16.34 -8.86
N GLU A 58 1.58 17.45 -8.15
CA GLU A 58 2.77 18.31 -8.20
C GLU A 58 4.00 17.64 -7.58
N LEU A 59 3.80 16.82 -6.53
CA LEU A 59 4.82 15.90 -5.98
C LEU A 59 5.42 14.99 -7.06
N LEU A 60 4.63 14.59 -8.06
CA LEU A 60 5.06 13.79 -9.21
C LEU A 60 5.78 14.61 -10.28
N TYR A 61 5.77 15.94 -10.21
CA TYR A 61 6.56 16.82 -11.10
C TYR A 61 7.77 17.44 -10.39
N CYS A 62 7.95 17.14 -9.10
CA CYS A 62 9.13 17.51 -8.36
C CYS A 62 10.38 16.76 -8.88
N GLU A 63 11.55 17.30 -8.53
CA GLU A 63 12.86 16.67 -8.73
C GLU A 63 12.81 15.19 -8.31
N GLU A 64 13.36 14.31 -9.15
CA GLU A 64 13.24 12.85 -9.02
C GLU A 64 13.69 12.35 -7.63
N GLU A 65 14.80 12.86 -7.12
CA GLU A 65 15.34 12.53 -5.80
C GLU A 65 14.33 12.82 -4.67
N ARG A 66 13.66 13.97 -4.71
CA ARG A 66 12.68 14.35 -3.68
C ARG A 66 11.42 13.49 -3.76
N ARG A 67 11.00 13.12 -4.97
CA ARG A 67 9.88 12.20 -5.18
C ARG A 67 10.20 10.82 -4.62
N ILE A 68 11.39 10.30 -4.94
CA ILE A 68 11.90 9.03 -4.42
C ILE A 68 11.97 9.07 -2.89
N ASN A 69 12.51 10.14 -2.32
CA ASN A 69 12.61 10.30 -0.87
C ASN A 69 11.22 10.30 -0.23
N PHE A 70 10.27 11.09 -0.74
CA PHE A 70 8.91 11.13 -0.20
C PHE A 70 8.22 9.77 -0.22
N ILE A 71 8.31 9.06 -1.34
CA ILE A 71 7.71 7.73 -1.49
C ILE A 71 8.39 6.73 -0.56
N SER A 72 9.70 6.81 -0.40
CA SER A 72 10.45 6.00 0.57
C SER A 72 9.98 6.30 2.00
N SER A 73 9.71 7.55 2.35
CA SER A 73 9.20 7.94 3.67
C SER A 73 7.78 7.42 3.93
N LEU A 74 6.91 7.49 2.92
CA LEU A 74 5.57 6.92 2.98
C LEU A 74 5.63 5.39 3.12
N LEU A 75 6.46 4.70 2.34
CA LEU A 75 6.63 3.25 2.44
C LEU A 75 7.23 2.84 3.79
N ARG A 76 8.19 3.60 4.32
CA ARG A 76 8.71 3.39 5.68
C ARG A 76 7.63 3.56 6.74
N THR A 77 6.73 4.52 6.56
CA THR A 77 5.56 4.72 7.42
C THR A 77 4.61 3.52 7.29
N LEU A 78 4.31 3.07 6.07
CA LEU A 78 3.49 1.89 5.80
C LEU A 78 4.01 0.63 6.50
N PHE A 79 5.34 0.45 6.51
CA PHE A 79 5.98 -0.74 7.08
C PHE A 79 6.15 -0.69 8.60
N ASN A 80 6.18 0.50 9.21
CA ASN A 80 6.58 0.64 10.62
C ASN A 80 5.56 1.35 11.51
N ALA A 81 4.56 2.03 10.95
CA ALA A 81 3.61 2.78 11.77
C ALA A 81 2.67 1.85 12.54
N VAL A 82 2.41 2.23 13.79
CA VAL A 82 1.42 1.57 14.67
C VAL A 82 0.06 2.27 14.59
N ASP A 83 0.05 3.56 14.22
CA ASP A 83 -1.16 4.36 14.14
C ASP A 83 -1.96 4.04 12.87
N SER A 84 -3.13 3.41 13.04
CA SER A 84 -4.01 2.99 11.94
C SER A 84 -4.49 4.16 11.09
N SER A 85 -4.75 5.31 11.71
CA SER A 85 -5.27 6.49 11.00
C SER A 85 -4.23 7.12 10.07
N LEU A 86 -2.95 7.10 10.47
CA LEU A 86 -1.82 7.51 9.65
C LEU A 86 -1.55 6.49 8.53
N LEU A 87 -1.65 5.19 8.83
CA LEU A 87 -1.51 4.13 7.84
C LEU A 87 -2.55 4.26 6.72
N ASP A 88 -3.82 4.44 7.06
CA ASP A 88 -4.90 4.61 6.07
C ASP A 88 -4.62 5.82 5.17
N GLN A 89 -4.22 6.95 5.76
CA GLN A 89 -3.90 8.14 4.99
C GLN A 89 -2.66 7.96 4.11
N THR A 90 -1.66 7.22 4.60
CA THR A 90 -0.44 6.89 3.84
C THR A 90 -0.77 6.01 2.63
N VAL A 91 -1.61 5.00 2.81
CA VAL A 91 -2.10 4.13 1.73
C VAL A 91 -2.85 4.95 0.68
N GLN A 92 -3.72 5.86 1.09
CA GLN A 92 -4.45 6.73 0.16
C GLN A 92 -3.52 7.62 -0.67
N VAL A 93 -2.54 8.28 -0.03
CA VAL A 93 -1.58 9.14 -0.73
C VAL A 93 -0.74 8.32 -1.72
N LEU A 94 -0.21 7.17 -1.29
CA LEU A 94 0.58 6.30 -2.16
C LEU A 94 -0.23 5.82 -3.39
N LEU A 95 -1.47 5.36 -3.18
CA LEU A 95 -2.32 4.93 -4.30
C LEU A 95 -2.65 6.10 -5.23
N GLN A 96 -3.03 7.25 -4.67
CA GLN A 96 -3.32 8.44 -5.47
C GLN A 96 -2.12 8.87 -6.32
N MET A 97 -0.90 8.83 -5.78
CA MET A 97 0.32 9.10 -6.53
C MET A 97 0.47 8.19 -7.75
N THR A 98 0.12 6.90 -7.61
CA THR A 98 0.21 5.95 -8.73
C THR A 98 -0.88 6.13 -9.78
N LEU A 99 -2.03 6.70 -9.40
CA LEU A 99 -3.17 6.95 -10.28
C LEU A 99 -3.04 8.27 -11.04
N ASP A 100 -2.51 9.32 -10.40
CA ASP A 100 -2.42 10.66 -11.01
C ASP A 100 -1.41 10.73 -12.16
N VAL A 101 -0.31 9.99 -12.07
CA VAL A 101 0.66 9.85 -13.16
C VAL A 101 1.08 8.37 -13.21
N PRO A 102 0.40 7.52 -14.00
CA PRO A 102 0.79 6.13 -14.15
C PRO A 102 2.14 6.07 -14.86
N ASN A 103 3.21 5.98 -14.06
CA ASN A 103 4.58 5.86 -14.51
C ASN A 103 5.09 4.47 -14.14
N GLN A 104 5.46 3.68 -15.15
CA GLN A 104 5.94 2.32 -14.94
C GLN A 104 7.18 2.29 -14.04
N GLY A 105 8.10 3.25 -14.18
CA GLY A 105 9.28 3.36 -13.31
C GLY A 105 8.91 3.61 -11.85
N LEU A 106 7.88 4.43 -11.59
CA LEU A 106 7.36 4.64 -10.24
C LEU A 106 6.77 3.35 -9.64
N LEU A 107 5.94 2.64 -10.41
CA LEU A 107 5.33 1.39 -9.95
C LEU A 107 6.40 0.33 -9.66
N LEU A 108 7.41 0.22 -10.52
CA LEU A 108 8.53 -0.69 -10.33
C LEU A 108 9.35 -0.32 -9.09
N PHE A 109 9.62 0.97 -8.88
CA PHE A 109 10.30 1.46 -7.68
C PHE A 109 9.55 1.06 -6.40
N ILE A 110 8.23 1.24 -6.35
CA ILE A 110 7.40 0.83 -5.20
C ILE A 110 7.50 -0.69 -4.99
N LEU A 111 7.41 -1.48 -6.06
CA LEU A 111 7.55 -2.94 -5.97
C LEU A 111 8.94 -3.37 -5.49
N ASP A 112 9.99 -2.65 -5.87
CA ASP A 112 11.37 -2.92 -5.43
C ASP A 112 11.56 -2.64 -3.94
N GLN A 113 10.94 -1.56 -3.43
CA GLN A 113 10.95 -1.27 -2.00
C GLN A 113 10.19 -2.35 -1.19
N ILE A 114 9.03 -2.82 -1.69
CA ILE A 114 8.30 -3.94 -1.08
C ILE A 114 9.15 -5.21 -1.10
N HIS A 115 9.75 -5.55 -2.25
CA HIS A 115 10.61 -6.71 -2.41
C HIS A 115 11.78 -6.67 -1.44
N SER A 116 12.53 -5.56 -1.43
CA SER A 116 13.66 -5.37 -0.53
C SER A 116 13.25 -5.53 0.92
N ARG A 117 12.13 -4.92 1.34
CA ARG A 117 11.67 -5.00 2.73
C ARG A 117 11.24 -6.41 3.15
N TRP A 118 10.51 -7.13 2.29
CA TRP A 118 9.96 -8.44 2.63
C TRP A 118 10.96 -9.58 2.51
N THR A 119 12.02 -9.41 1.73
CA THR A 119 13.05 -10.44 1.51
C THR A 119 14.30 -10.21 2.35
N ASP A 120 14.37 -9.11 3.09
CA ASP A 120 15.47 -8.84 4.02
C ASP A 120 15.52 -9.87 5.15
N VAL A 121 16.73 -10.37 5.44
CA VAL A 121 16.99 -11.44 6.42
C VAL A 121 16.70 -10.97 7.85
N SER A 122 16.83 -9.67 8.11
CA SER A 122 16.52 -9.04 9.40
C SER A 122 15.09 -8.45 9.49
N GLY A 123 14.34 -8.49 8.39
CA GLY A 123 13.19 -7.62 8.16
C GLY A 123 11.86 -8.10 8.73
N LEU A 124 10.97 -7.13 9.01
CA LEU A 124 9.55 -7.36 9.24
C LEU A 124 8.96 -8.16 8.06
N LYS A 125 8.42 -9.34 8.35
CA LYS A 125 7.62 -10.13 7.39
C LYS A 125 6.42 -9.30 6.89
N ALA A 126 5.84 -9.72 5.76
CA ALA A 126 4.67 -9.09 5.16
C ALA A 126 3.60 -8.77 6.21
N SER A 127 3.45 -7.49 6.57
CA SER A 127 2.47 -7.01 7.53
C SER A 127 1.10 -6.86 6.88
N LEU A 128 0.03 -6.85 7.68
CA LEU A 128 -1.33 -6.57 7.21
C LEU A 128 -1.38 -5.31 6.32
N SER A 129 -0.83 -4.19 6.80
CA SER A 129 -0.82 -2.91 6.06
C SER A 129 -0.14 -3.03 4.70
N SER A 130 1.01 -3.70 4.63
CA SER A 130 1.76 -3.87 3.39
C SER A 130 1.10 -4.83 2.41
N LEU A 131 0.45 -5.90 2.90
CA LEU A 131 -0.33 -6.83 2.09
C LEU A 131 -1.59 -6.16 1.53
N THR A 132 -2.33 -5.44 2.36
CA THR A 132 -3.50 -4.68 1.91
C THR A 132 -3.12 -3.62 0.88
N PHE A 133 -2.01 -2.90 1.08
CA PHE A 133 -1.50 -1.95 0.10
C PHE A 133 -1.14 -2.64 -1.22
N LEU A 134 -0.42 -3.76 -1.19
CA LEU A 134 -0.08 -4.52 -2.39
C LEU A 134 -1.33 -4.96 -3.14
N GLY A 135 -2.35 -5.48 -2.44
CA GLY A 135 -3.61 -5.87 -3.06
C GLY A 135 -4.30 -4.69 -3.76
N LYS A 136 -4.39 -3.53 -3.09
CA LYS A 136 -4.96 -2.30 -3.67
C LYS A 136 -4.14 -1.79 -4.87
N LEU A 137 -2.81 -1.94 -4.82
CA LEU A 137 -1.92 -1.56 -5.92
C LEU A 137 -2.15 -2.45 -7.15
N LEU A 138 -2.33 -3.76 -6.95
CA LEU A 138 -2.67 -4.70 -8.02
C LEU A 138 -4.07 -4.46 -8.58
N ASP A 139 -5.01 -4.05 -7.73
CA ASP A 139 -6.36 -3.65 -8.14
C ASP A 139 -6.33 -2.41 -9.04
N ALA A 140 -5.56 -1.40 -8.63
CA ALA A 140 -5.38 -0.16 -9.40
C ALA A 140 -4.57 -0.38 -10.70
N HIS A 141 -3.61 -1.31 -10.67
CA HIS A 141 -2.69 -1.57 -11.80
C HIS A 141 -2.56 -3.07 -12.10
N PRO A 142 -3.55 -3.69 -12.76
CA PRO A 142 -3.56 -5.14 -13.02
C PRO A 142 -2.34 -5.69 -13.78
N ALA A 143 -1.67 -4.84 -14.58
CA ALA A 143 -0.43 -5.20 -15.28
C ALA A 143 0.73 -5.58 -14.33
N LEU A 144 0.69 -5.11 -13.07
CA LEU A 144 1.69 -5.46 -12.07
C LEU A 144 1.60 -6.91 -11.62
N SER A 145 0.45 -7.57 -11.76
CA SER A 145 0.31 -9.00 -11.47
C SER A 145 1.30 -9.81 -12.31
N GLN A 146 1.41 -9.51 -13.61
CA GLN A 146 2.38 -10.18 -14.48
C GLN A 146 3.82 -9.89 -14.03
N THR A 147 4.12 -8.62 -13.72
CA THR A 147 5.46 -8.19 -13.27
C THR A 147 5.90 -8.88 -11.97
N LEU A 148 4.98 -9.08 -11.03
CA LEU A 148 5.26 -9.83 -9.80
C LEU A 148 5.59 -11.29 -10.11
N THR A 149 4.79 -11.94 -10.95
CA THR A 149 4.96 -13.35 -11.28
C THR A 149 6.23 -13.63 -12.10
N SER A 150 6.60 -12.73 -13.01
CA SER A 150 7.77 -12.91 -13.88
C SER A 150 9.08 -12.53 -13.21
N SER A 151 9.09 -11.47 -12.39
CA SER A 151 10.33 -10.80 -11.99
C SER A 151 10.57 -10.80 -10.50
N ARG A 152 9.56 -11.09 -9.66
CA ARG A 152 9.66 -11.00 -8.20
C ARG A 152 9.03 -12.22 -7.48
N PRO A 153 9.37 -13.47 -7.85
CA PRO A 153 8.78 -14.67 -7.25
C PRO A 153 8.99 -14.77 -5.74
N ARG A 154 10.09 -14.22 -5.20
CA ARG A 154 10.33 -14.18 -3.75
C ARG A 154 9.28 -13.38 -2.98
N VAL A 155 8.70 -12.33 -3.58
CA VAL A 155 7.59 -11.61 -2.95
C VAL A 155 6.40 -12.54 -2.77
N LEU A 156 6.10 -13.35 -3.79
CA LEU A 156 5.02 -14.33 -3.74
C LEU A 156 5.29 -15.45 -2.73
N GLU A 157 6.54 -15.87 -2.56
CA GLU A 157 6.93 -16.78 -1.49
C GLU A 157 6.68 -16.17 -0.10
N CYS A 158 6.97 -14.89 0.08
CA CYS A 158 6.65 -14.16 1.31
C CYS A 158 5.12 -14.06 1.53
N VAL A 159 4.34 -13.81 0.47
CA VAL A 159 2.87 -13.85 0.53
C VAL A 159 2.38 -15.23 0.98
N CYS A 160 2.94 -16.31 0.42
CA CYS A 160 2.61 -17.68 0.82
C CYS A 160 2.99 -17.96 2.28
N ALA A 161 4.16 -17.49 2.72
CA ALA A 161 4.62 -17.67 4.09
C ALA A 161 3.70 -16.95 5.09
N ALA A 162 3.10 -15.82 4.71
CA ALA A 162 2.15 -15.09 5.54
C ALA A 162 0.86 -15.89 5.81
N LEU A 163 0.42 -16.79 4.91
CA LEU A 163 -0.73 -17.68 5.17
C LEU A 163 -0.49 -18.69 6.29
N LEU A 164 0.77 -19.08 6.51
CA LEU A 164 1.12 -20.17 7.43
C LEU A 164 1.18 -19.74 8.90
N LEU A 165 1.49 -18.46 9.17
CA LEU A 165 1.93 -18.01 10.49
C LEU A 165 1.14 -16.82 11.05
N SER A 166 0.13 -16.33 10.34
CA SER A 166 -0.53 -15.06 10.67
C SER A 166 -2.01 -15.23 11.01
N ASP A 167 -2.59 -14.22 11.65
CA ASP A 167 -4.02 -14.16 11.99
C ASP A 167 -4.94 -14.10 10.76
N GLU A 168 -6.25 -14.15 10.99
CA GLU A 168 -7.28 -14.17 9.96
C GLU A 168 -7.31 -12.90 9.10
N GLU A 169 -6.94 -11.73 9.65
CA GLU A 169 -6.92 -10.47 8.90
C GLU A 169 -5.77 -10.48 7.88
N VAL A 170 -4.59 -10.94 8.30
CA VAL A 170 -3.45 -11.11 7.40
C VAL A 170 -3.76 -12.16 6.33
N LYS A 171 -4.37 -13.29 6.68
CA LYS A 171 -4.81 -14.29 5.70
C LYS A 171 -5.80 -13.70 4.70
N ALA A 172 -6.75 -12.87 5.15
CA ALA A 172 -7.70 -12.20 4.27
C ALA A 172 -7.00 -11.26 3.28
N ALA A 173 -6.01 -10.49 3.76
CA ALA A 173 -5.20 -9.62 2.90
C ALA A 173 -4.33 -10.41 1.92
N VAL A 174 -3.79 -11.56 2.32
CA VAL A 174 -3.11 -12.47 1.39
C VAL A 174 -4.08 -12.95 0.32
N CYS A 175 -5.25 -13.46 0.70
CA CYS A 175 -6.26 -13.92 -0.27
C CYS A 175 -6.64 -12.82 -1.26
N TYR A 176 -6.75 -11.56 -0.82
CA TYR A 176 -6.98 -10.42 -1.69
C TYR A 176 -5.85 -10.23 -2.74
N VAL A 177 -4.59 -10.26 -2.32
CA VAL A 177 -3.43 -10.20 -3.23
C VAL A 177 -3.46 -11.36 -4.24
N LEU A 178 -3.70 -12.58 -3.75
CA LEU A 178 -3.74 -13.77 -4.58
C LEU A 178 -4.89 -13.69 -5.60
N LEU A 179 -6.09 -13.29 -5.19
CA LEU A 179 -7.20 -13.11 -6.12
C LEU A 179 -6.86 -12.14 -7.27
N ARG A 180 -6.17 -11.03 -6.97
CA ARG A 180 -5.73 -10.07 -8.00
C ARG A 180 -4.67 -10.63 -8.96
N ILE A 181 -3.81 -11.53 -8.48
CA ILE A 181 -2.87 -12.25 -9.37
C ILE A 181 -3.63 -13.24 -10.26
N TRP A 182 -4.54 -14.03 -9.70
CA TRP A 182 -5.32 -15.02 -10.45
C TRP A 182 -6.32 -14.41 -11.43
N SER A 183 -6.70 -13.15 -11.23
CA SER A 183 -7.54 -12.42 -12.18
C SER A 183 -6.81 -12.14 -13.51
N SER A 184 -5.48 -12.32 -13.57
CA SER A 184 -4.67 -12.14 -14.78
C SER A 184 -4.19 -13.49 -15.33
N ALA A 185 -4.75 -13.90 -16.47
CA ALA A 185 -4.33 -15.12 -17.18
C ALA A 185 -2.82 -15.09 -17.53
N ALA A 186 -2.30 -13.92 -17.93
CA ALA A 186 -0.89 -13.74 -18.24
C ALA A 186 -0.02 -13.94 -16.98
N ALA A 187 -0.45 -13.45 -15.81
CA ALA A 187 0.28 -13.67 -14.56
C ALA A 187 0.29 -15.15 -14.16
N ILE A 188 -0.84 -15.85 -14.30
CA ILE A 188 -0.93 -17.28 -14.00
C ILE A 188 0.01 -18.10 -14.88
N GLN A 189 0.12 -17.78 -16.17
CA GLN A 189 0.99 -18.49 -17.10
C GLN A 189 2.49 -18.30 -16.79
N MET A 190 2.86 -17.17 -16.17
CA MET A 190 4.24 -16.87 -15.80
C MET A 190 4.65 -17.44 -14.44
N LEU A 191 3.71 -17.97 -13.65
CA LEU A 191 4.00 -18.57 -12.36
C LEU A 191 4.74 -19.91 -12.54
N PRO A 192 5.83 -20.15 -11.79
CA PRO A 192 6.42 -21.49 -11.69
C PRO A 192 5.39 -22.50 -11.17
N ASP A 193 5.34 -23.68 -11.78
CA ASP A 193 4.35 -24.72 -11.45
C ASP A 193 4.33 -25.09 -9.97
N THR A 194 5.52 -25.22 -9.37
CA THR A 194 5.70 -25.54 -7.95
C THR A 194 5.12 -24.46 -7.04
N LEU A 195 5.35 -23.19 -7.37
CA LEU A 195 4.82 -22.06 -6.61
C LEU A 195 3.29 -21.98 -6.77
N ARG A 196 2.78 -22.13 -7.99
CA ARG A 196 1.34 -22.15 -8.28
C ARG A 196 0.62 -23.25 -7.49
N GLN A 197 1.13 -24.48 -7.52
CA GLN A 197 0.56 -25.60 -6.76
C GLN A 197 0.58 -25.32 -5.27
N ARG A 198 1.71 -24.83 -4.74
CA ARG A 198 1.83 -24.47 -3.33
C ARG A 198 0.80 -23.41 -2.92
N MET A 199 0.63 -22.35 -3.73
CA MET A 199 -0.34 -21.31 -3.43
C MET A 199 -1.78 -21.86 -3.45
N CYS A 200 -2.14 -22.72 -4.42
CA CYS A 200 -3.45 -23.38 -4.45
C CYS A 200 -3.72 -24.21 -3.19
N VAL A 201 -2.74 -25.04 -2.77
CA VAL A 201 -2.87 -25.87 -1.57
C VAL A 201 -3.07 -25.00 -0.32
N LEU A 202 -2.28 -23.93 -0.18
CA LEU A 202 -2.37 -23.02 0.96
C LEU A 202 -3.69 -22.25 0.98
N LEU A 203 -4.18 -21.80 -0.18
CA LEU A 203 -5.48 -21.13 -0.31
C LEU A 203 -6.63 -22.06 0.07
N LEU A 204 -6.67 -23.27 -0.50
CA LEU A 204 -7.72 -24.25 -0.21
C LEU A 204 -7.71 -24.64 1.27
N HIS A 205 -6.52 -24.88 1.84
CA HIS A 205 -6.37 -25.16 3.27
C HIS A 205 -6.81 -23.98 4.13
N THR A 206 -6.52 -22.75 3.71
CA THR A 206 -6.96 -21.56 4.44
C THR A 206 -8.48 -21.50 4.44
N LEU A 207 -9.12 -21.56 3.27
CA LEU A 207 -10.57 -21.49 3.09
C LEU A 207 -11.31 -22.59 3.86
N SER A 208 -10.81 -23.83 3.86
CA SER A 208 -11.42 -24.96 4.57
C SER A 208 -11.40 -24.82 6.09
N ASN A 209 -10.48 -24.02 6.63
CA ASN A 209 -10.28 -23.84 8.07
C ASN A 209 -10.67 -22.43 8.56
N THR A 210 -11.35 -21.64 7.72
CA THR A 210 -11.81 -20.31 8.13
C THR A 210 -12.96 -20.42 9.12
N HIS A 211 -12.85 -19.72 10.25
CA HIS A 211 -13.89 -19.69 11.29
C HIS A 211 -14.84 -18.50 11.16
N THR A 212 -14.63 -17.63 10.16
CA THR A 212 -15.41 -16.39 9.99
C THR A 212 -15.89 -16.23 8.54
N THR A 213 -17.13 -15.77 8.38
CA THR A 213 -17.73 -15.40 7.09
C THR A 213 -16.98 -14.24 6.41
N ALA A 214 -16.19 -13.46 7.15
CA ALA A 214 -15.38 -12.37 6.62
C ALA A 214 -14.35 -12.85 5.59
N LEU A 215 -13.69 -14.00 5.78
CA LEU A 215 -12.79 -14.54 4.76
C LEU A 215 -13.54 -15.11 3.55
N THR A 216 -14.72 -15.69 3.75
CA THR A 216 -15.52 -16.24 2.65
C THR A 216 -16.12 -15.14 1.77
N VAL A 217 -16.58 -14.04 2.39
CA VAL A 217 -17.31 -12.94 1.73
C VAL A 217 -16.35 -11.82 1.28
N ASN A 218 -15.43 -11.36 2.14
CA ASN A 218 -14.55 -10.23 1.80
C ASN A 218 -13.37 -10.61 0.89
N CYS A 219 -12.88 -11.87 0.92
CA CYS A 219 -11.76 -12.26 0.04
C CYS A 219 -12.17 -12.50 -1.41
N LEU A 220 -13.45 -12.79 -1.68
CA LEU A 220 -13.97 -13.08 -3.02
C LEU A 220 -14.72 -11.88 -3.64
N GLY A 221 -14.90 -10.79 -2.89
CA GLY A 221 -15.65 -9.62 -3.36
C GLY A 221 -17.15 -9.85 -3.46
N GLU A 222 -17.68 -10.89 -2.82
CA GLU A 222 -19.12 -11.01 -2.66
C GLU A 222 -19.57 -9.94 -1.66
N THR A 223 -20.34 -8.96 -2.12
CA THR A 223 -21.11 -8.14 -1.20
C THR A 223 -22.07 -9.09 -0.47
N PRO A 224 -22.23 -8.98 0.86
CA PRO A 224 -23.24 -9.77 1.53
C PRO A 224 -24.58 -9.41 0.89
N CYS A 225 -25.15 -10.35 0.13
CA CYS A 225 -26.53 -10.26 -0.31
C CYS A 225 -27.34 -9.96 0.94
N ALA A 226 -27.91 -8.75 0.98
CA ALA A 226 -28.81 -8.36 2.04
C ALA A 226 -29.89 -9.43 2.12
N HIS A 227 -29.81 -10.29 3.12
CA HIS A 227 -30.93 -11.16 3.47
C HIS A 227 -32.08 -10.22 3.81
N HIS A 228 -32.95 -10.05 2.82
CA HIS A 228 -34.30 -9.55 3.04
C HIS A 228 -34.90 -10.46 4.10
N TYR A 229 -35.07 -9.89 5.30
CA TYR A 229 -36.09 -10.32 6.23
C TYR A 229 -37.42 -10.28 5.47
N MET A 230 -37.89 -11.43 5.00
CA MET A 230 -39.31 -11.71 4.89
C MET A 230 -39.62 -12.88 5.81
N GLY A 231 -39.83 -12.53 7.07
CA GLY A 231 -40.74 -13.27 7.93
C GLY A 231 -42.08 -12.54 7.91
N ILE A 232 -42.98 -12.97 7.03
CA ILE A 232 -44.39 -13.30 7.32
C ILE A 232 -44.74 -14.46 6.38
#